data_AF-A0A661QY98-F1
#
_entry.id   AF-A0A661QY98-F1
#
_cell.length_a   1.000
_cell.length_b   1.000
_cell.length_c   1.000
_cell.angle_alpha   90.00
_cell.angle_beta   90.00
_cell.angle_gamma   90.00
#
_symmetry.space_group_name_H-M   'P 1'
#
loop_
_entity.id
_entity.type
_entity.pdbx_description
1 polymer ?
#
loop_
_entity_poly.entity_id
_entity_poly.type
_entity_poly.pdbx_seq_one_letter_code
_entity_poly.pdbx_strand_id
1 'polypeptide(L)'
;MEQKMSNIKRLSNPTAYAFSVVGFIALMILVFGSVYYATVAVEYQWRWFKIPKYFMYQEAITLYVEADGEIESIAPNKDKFDIVITDEDGQKSYTVPAGSFDWDEGDSISPGDIIAEYKGGWKPGLMARG
;
A
#
# COMPACT_ATOMS: atom_id res chain seq x y z
N MET A 1 33.61 57.28 -8.37
CA MET A 1 34.27 56.99 -7.09
C MET A 1 33.23 56.39 -6.16
N GLU A 2 33.29 55.07 -6.02
CA GLU A 2 32.33 54.29 -5.24
C GLU A 2 32.61 54.51 -3.75
N GLN A 3 31.71 55.20 -3.05
CA GLN A 3 31.82 55.44 -1.61
C GLN A 3 31.56 54.13 -0.86
N LYS A 4 32.63 53.39 -0.55
CA LYS A 4 32.58 52.28 0.41
C LYS A 4 32.23 52.82 1.80
N MET A 5 30.93 52.85 2.12
CA MET A 5 30.47 53.12 3.48
C MET A 5 31.01 52.03 4.41
N SER A 6 31.85 52.43 5.37
CA SER A 6 32.36 51.57 6.44
C SER A 6 31.21 50.93 7.22
N ASN A 7 31.23 49.60 7.37
CA ASN A 7 30.24 48.79 8.10
C ASN A 7 29.93 49.33 9.51
N ILE A 8 30.87 50.06 10.12
CA ILE A 8 30.76 50.62 11.47
C ILE A 8 29.71 51.75 11.52
N LYS A 9 29.51 52.51 10.44
CA LYS A 9 28.49 53.59 10.36
C LYS A 9 27.06 53.06 10.24
N ARG A 10 26.86 51.81 9.82
CA ARG A 10 25.54 51.17 9.74
C ARG A 10 25.02 50.77 11.12
N LEU A 11 25.92 50.41 12.04
CA LEU A 11 25.61 50.08 13.44
C LEU A 11 25.34 51.31 14.31
N SER A 12 25.70 52.52 13.86
CA SER A 12 25.51 53.75 14.63
C SER A 12 24.14 54.43 14.40
N ASN A 13 23.31 53.93 13.49
CA ASN A 13 21.95 54.46 13.28
C ASN A 13 20.94 53.62 14.10
N PRO A 14 20.37 54.16 15.19
CA PRO A 14 19.53 53.39 16.12
C PRO A 14 18.26 52.84 15.46
N THR A 15 17.71 53.52 14.46
CA THR A 15 16.50 53.07 13.74
C THR A 15 16.80 51.90 12.80
N ALA A 16 17.93 51.94 12.09
CA ALA A 16 18.36 50.85 11.21
C ALA A 16 18.75 49.60 12.00
N TYR A 17 19.40 49.78 13.16
CA TYR A 17 19.69 48.68 14.09
C TYR A 17 18.40 48.06 14.64
N ALA A 18 17.46 48.88 15.14
CA ALA A 18 16.17 48.40 15.63
C ALA A 18 15.39 47.63 14.55
N PHE A 19 15.36 48.14 13.30
CA PHE A 19 14.70 47.46 12.19
C PHE A 19 15.35 46.11 11.87
N SER A 20 16.69 46.02 11.91
CA SER A 20 17.41 44.77 11.70
C SER A 20 17.15 43.75 12.81
N VAL A 21 17.08 44.20 14.07
CA VAL A 21 16.77 43.33 15.22
C VAL A 21 15.34 42.81 15.15
N VAL A 22 14.37 43.68 14.85
CA VAL A 22 12.97 43.29 14.66
C VAL A 22 12.81 42.32 13.50
N GLY A 23 13.46 42.59 12.36
CA GLY A 23 13.45 41.69 11.21
C GLY A 23 14.06 40.32 11.53
N PHE A 24 15.15 40.29 12.29
CA PHE A 24 15.77 39.04 12.74
C PHE A 24 14.85 38.24 13.67
N ILE A 25 14.23 38.89 14.65
CA ILE A 25 13.28 38.25 15.58
C ILE A 25 12.06 37.72 14.83
N ALA A 26 11.51 38.50 13.88
CA ALA A 26 10.38 38.06 13.06
C ALA A 26 10.73 36.82 12.22
N LEU A 27 11.95 36.79 11.65
CA LEU A 27 12.44 35.64 10.91
C LEU A 27 12.59 34.41 11.82
N MET A 28 13.11 34.57 13.04
CA MET A 28 13.20 33.47 14.00
C MET A 28 11.82 32.90 14.34
N ILE A 29 10.83 33.77 14.61
CA ILE A 29 9.45 33.34 14.90
C ILE A 29 8.87 32.57 13.71
N LEU A 30 9.10 33.05 12.48
CA LEU A 30 8.63 32.38 11.27
C LEU A 30 9.24 30.99 11.12
N VAL A 31 10.56 30.86 11.32
CA VAL A 31 11.25 29.56 11.25
C VAL A 31 10.73 28.59 12.31
N PHE A 32 10.64 29.01 13.58
CA PHE A 32 10.13 28.15 14.64
C PHE A 32 8.67 27.77 14.44
N GLY A 33 7.82 28.72 14.02
CA GLY A 33 6.42 28.47 13.70
C GLY A 33 6.26 27.47 12.56
N SER A 34 7.10 27.59 11.52
CA SER A 34 7.08 26.67 10.37
C SER A 34 7.48 25.25 10.76
N VAL A 35 8.54 25.10 11.57
CA VAL A 35 8.97 23.78 12.06
C VAL A 35 7.90 23.18 12.97
N TYR A 36 7.32 23.96 13.89
CA TYR A 36 6.25 23.50 14.76
C TYR A 36 5.02 23.05 13.96
N TYR A 37 4.58 23.86 12.99
CA TYR A 37 3.45 23.51 12.14
C TYR A 37 3.73 22.24 11.32
N ALA A 38 4.94 22.10 10.76
CA ALA A 38 5.34 20.88 10.05
C ALA A 38 5.28 19.65 10.96
N THR A 39 5.69 19.77 12.23
CA THR A 39 5.62 18.63 13.18
C THR A 39 4.20 18.23 13.54
N VAL A 40 3.26 19.18 13.66
CA VAL A 40 1.84 18.89 13.96
C VAL A 40 1.12 18.33 12.72
N ALA A 41 1.49 18.77 11.52
CA ALA A 41 0.91 18.29 10.26
C ALA A 41 1.28 16.83 9.95
N VAL A 42 2.35 16.31 10.55
CA VAL A 42 2.72 14.89 10.41
C VAL A 42 1.88 14.08 11.39
N GLU A 43 0.72 13.64 10.92
CA GLU A 43 -0.02 12.57 11.58
C GLU A 43 0.80 11.27 11.50
N TYR A 44 1.57 10.99 12.56
CA TYR A 44 2.37 9.78 12.63
C TYR A 44 1.49 8.56 12.97
N GLN A 45 0.80 8.05 11.95
CA GLN A 45 0.04 6.80 12.04
C GLN A 45 1.00 5.61 11.85
N TRP A 46 1.70 5.20 12.91
CA TRP A 46 2.54 4.00 12.83
C TRP A 46 1.67 2.75 12.77
N ARG A 47 1.70 2.09 11.61
CA ARG A 47 0.96 0.85 11.34
C ARG A 47 1.64 -0.38 11.92
N TRP A 48 1.94 -0.37 13.22
CA TRP A 48 2.57 -1.49 13.94
C TRP A 48 1.87 -2.84 13.70
N PHE A 49 0.54 -2.82 13.54
CA PHE A 49 -0.27 -3.99 13.21
C PHE A 49 0.10 -4.66 11.88
N LYS A 50 0.84 -3.99 10.98
CA LYS A 50 1.34 -4.59 9.74
C LYS A 50 2.67 -5.32 9.92
N ILE A 51 3.44 -5.00 10.94
CA ILE A 51 4.78 -5.57 11.13
C ILE A 51 4.76 -7.10 11.23
N PRO A 52 3.85 -7.72 12.02
CA PRO A 52 3.79 -9.19 12.11
C PRO A 52 3.59 -9.90 10.76
N LYS A 53 2.87 -9.28 9.80
CA LYS A 53 2.62 -9.86 8.47
C LYS A 53 3.89 -10.05 7.64
N TYR A 54 4.95 -9.28 7.92
CA TYR A 54 6.24 -9.43 7.21
C TYR A 54 7.07 -10.62 7.70
N PHE A 55 6.74 -11.19 8.86
CA PHE A 55 7.35 -12.42 9.37
C PHE A 55 6.58 -13.66 8.91
N MET A 56 5.26 -13.59 8.92
CA MET A 56 4.40 -14.70 8.53
C MET A 56 3.08 -14.17 7.98
N TYR A 57 2.63 -14.70 6.85
CA TYR A 57 1.36 -14.32 6.25
C TYR A 57 0.62 -15.55 5.71
N GLN A 58 -0.70 -15.46 5.66
CA GLN A 58 -1.53 -16.36 4.88
C GLN A 58 -1.64 -15.76 3.48
N GLU A 59 -1.24 -16.53 2.47
CA GLU A 59 -1.41 -16.10 1.09
C GLU A 59 -2.87 -16.15 0.67
N ALA A 60 -3.32 -15.17 -0.10
CA ALA A 60 -4.56 -15.27 -0.84
C ALA A 60 -4.21 -15.87 -2.21
N ILE A 61 -4.83 -17.01 -2.54
CA ILE A 61 -4.70 -17.67 -3.82
C ILE A 61 -5.98 -17.37 -4.59
N THR A 62 -5.84 -16.70 -5.72
CA THR A 62 -6.92 -16.43 -6.66
C THR A 62 -6.64 -17.25 -7.92
N LEU A 63 -7.57 -18.14 -8.25
CA LEU A 63 -7.51 -18.93 -9.48
C LEU A 63 -8.31 -18.21 -10.55
N TYR A 64 -7.68 -17.96 -11.70
CA TYR A 64 -8.29 -17.28 -12.83
C TYR A 64 -8.62 -18.27 -13.94
N VAL A 65 -9.68 -17.97 -14.68
CA VAL A 65 -10.06 -18.65 -15.91
C VAL A 65 -9.08 -18.25 -17.01
N GLU A 66 -8.49 -19.24 -17.66
CA GLU A 66 -7.50 -19.03 -18.72
C GLU A 66 -8.14 -18.83 -20.11
N ALA A 67 -9.34 -19.38 -20.33
CA ALA A 67 -10.00 -19.44 -21.63
C ALA A 67 -11.52 -19.60 -21.47
N ASP A 68 -12.30 -19.28 -22.52
CA ASP A 68 -13.77 -19.31 -22.50
C ASP A 68 -14.28 -20.75 -22.38
N GLY A 69 -15.21 -20.99 -21.45
CA GLY A 69 -15.71 -22.34 -21.23
C GLY A 69 -16.98 -22.38 -20.41
N GLU A 70 -17.29 -23.58 -19.92
CA GLU A 70 -18.44 -23.84 -19.05
C GLU A 70 -18.02 -24.75 -17.89
N ILE A 71 -18.66 -24.54 -16.73
CA ILE A 71 -18.47 -25.40 -15.55
C ILE A 71 -19.30 -26.67 -15.76
N GLU A 72 -18.62 -27.78 -16.01
CA GLU A 72 -19.28 -29.06 -16.31
C GLU A 72 -19.80 -29.76 -15.06
N SER A 73 -19.01 -29.76 -13.98
CA SER A 73 -19.42 -30.38 -12.72
C SER A 73 -18.65 -29.85 -11.52
N ILE A 74 -19.31 -29.86 -10.37
CA ILE A 74 -18.75 -29.49 -9.08
C ILE A 74 -18.94 -30.67 -8.13
N ALA A 75 -17.90 -31.48 -7.99
CA ALA A 75 -17.96 -32.69 -7.17
C ALA A 75 -17.34 -32.46 -5.78
N PRO A 76 -18.01 -32.87 -4.68
CA PRO A 76 -17.41 -32.83 -3.35
C PRO A 76 -16.30 -33.89 -3.24
N ASN A 77 -15.10 -33.46 -2.86
CA ASN A 77 -13.94 -34.29 -2.56
C ASN A 77 -13.50 -34.09 -1.10
N LYS A 78 -14.17 -34.80 -0.19
CA LYS A 78 -13.97 -34.72 1.28
C LYS A 78 -14.25 -33.31 1.82
N ASP A 79 -13.21 -32.57 2.22
CA ASP A 79 -13.29 -31.20 2.74
C ASP A 79 -13.08 -30.13 1.63
N LYS A 80 -12.91 -30.58 0.38
CA LYS A 80 -12.67 -29.76 -0.81
C LYS A 80 -13.69 -30.09 -1.89
N PHE A 81 -13.70 -29.29 -2.95
CA PHE A 81 -14.50 -29.46 -4.15
C PHE A 81 -13.58 -29.49 -5.36
N ASP A 82 -13.86 -30.42 -6.26
CA ASP A 82 -13.21 -30.50 -7.56
C ASP A 82 -14.14 -29.85 -8.58
N ILE A 83 -13.71 -28.70 -9.12
CA ILE A 83 -14.40 -27.97 -10.18
C ILE A 83 -13.81 -28.43 -11.51
N VAL A 84 -14.68 -28.89 -12.40
CA VAL A 84 -14.28 -29.33 -13.74
C VAL A 84 -14.79 -28.33 -14.75
N ILE A 85 -13.85 -27.74 -15.48
CA ILE A 85 -14.10 -26.74 -16.51
C ILE A 85 -13.81 -27.38 -17.87
N THR A 86 -14.74 -27.22 -18.80
CA THR A 86 -14.57 -27.65 -20.19
C THR A 86 -14.45 -26.42 -21.08
N ASP A 87 -13.37 -26.40 -21.86
CA ASP A 87 -12.94 -25.33 -22.75
C ASP A 87 -12.56 -25.94 -24.12
N GLU A 88 -12.29 -25.12 -25.14
CA GLU A 88 -11.90 -25.57 -26.48
C GLU A 88 -10.64 -26.46 -26.48
N ASP A 89 -9.73 -26.24 -25.53
CA ASP A 89 -8.49 -27.03 -25.36
C ASP A 89 -8.67 -28.33 -24.54
N GLY A 90 -9.87 -28.56 -23.99
CA GLY A 90 -10.23 -29.76 -23.24
C GLY A 90 -10.66 -29.50 -21.80
N GLN A 91 -10.67 -30.57 -20.99
CA GLN A 91 -11.20 -30.57 -19.63
C GLN A 91 -10.08 -30.28 -18.61
N LYS A 92 -10.23 -29.22 -17.79
CA LYS A 92 -9.31 -28.86 -16.70
C LYS A 92 -10.01 -29.05 -15.35
N SER A 93 -9.34 -29.72 -14.42
CA SER A 93 -9.86 -29.95 -13.06
C SER A 93 -9.08 -29.12 -12.03
N TYR A 94 -9.81 -28.39 -11.19
CA TYR A 94 -9.27 -27.56 -10.11
C TYR A 94 -9.83 -27.99 -8.76
N THR A 95 -8.96 -28.40 -7.84
CA THR A 95 -9.34 -28.72 -6.46
C THR A 95 -9.29 -27.48 -5.58
N VAL A 96 -10.43 -27.03 -5.08
CA VAL A 96 -10.59 -25.81 -4.25
C VAL A 96 -11.31 -26.11 -2.94
N PRO A 97 -11.08 -25.35 -1.85
CA PRO A 97 -11.79 -25.57 -0.59
C PRO A 97 -13.28 -25.21 -0.67
N ALA A 98 -14.10 -25.76 0.23
CA ALA A 98 -15.51 -25.43 0.33
C ALA A 98 -15.74 -23.93 0.63
N GLY A 99 -16.64 -23.27 -0.11
CA GLY A 99 -17.00 -21.86 0.10
C GLY A 99 -16.01 -20.83 -0.47
N SER A 100 -15.05 -21.27 -1.31
CA SER A 100 -14.15 -20.36 -2.03
C SER A 100 -14.61 -19.98 -3.44
N PHE A 101 -15.73 -20.52 -3.90
CA PHE A 101 -16.30 -20.30 -5.23
C PHE A 101 -17.79 -19.94 -5.09
N ASP A 102 -18.34 -19.23 -6.08
CA ASP A 102 -19.74 -18.73 -6.09
C ASP A 102 -20.42 -19.06 -7.44
N TRP A 103 -20.02 -20.20 -8.03
CA TRP A 103 -20.47 -20.65 -9.35
C TRP A 103 -21.35 -21.88 -9.24
N ASP A 104 -22.29 -22.01 -10.16
CA ASP A 104 -23.17 -23.17 -10.31
C ASP A 104 -22.76 -24.03 -11.53
N GLU A 105 -23.21 -25.29 -11.54
CA GLU A 105 -23.01 -26.19 -12.69
C GLU A 105 -23.78 -25.65 -13.92
N GLY A 106 -23.08 -25.54 -15.05
CA GLY A 106 -23.61 -24.98 -16.30
C GLY A 106 -23.40 -23.46 -16.46
N ASP A 107 -22.70 -22.81 -15.53
CA ASP A 107 -22.32 -21.41 -15.71
C ASP A 107 -21.23 -21.26 -16.77
N SER A 108 -21.42 -20.29 -17.67
CA SER A 108 -20.43 -19.89 -18.65
C SER A 108 -19.38 -18.99 -17.99
N ILE A 109 -18.12 -19.27 -18.30
CA ILE A 109 -16.96 -18.54 -17.78
C ILE A 109 -16.17 -17.91 -18.92
N SER A 110 -15.58 -16.76 -18.66
CA SER A 110 -14.73 -16.05 -19.61
C SER A 110 -13.31 -15.83 -19.09
N PRO A 111 -12.32 -15.65 -20.00
CA PRO A 111 -10.94 -15.40 -19.63
C PRO A 111 -10.82 -14.21 -18.67
N GLY A 112 -10.16 -14.43 -17.54
CA GLY A 112 -9.99 -13.43 -16.49
C GLY A 112 -11.03 -13.48 -15.37
N ASP A 113 -12.08 -14.29 -15.49
CA ASP A 113 -13.00 -14.56 -14.39
C ASP A 113 -12.31 -15.32 -13.26
N ILE A 114 -12.84 -15.20 -12.03
CA ILE A 114 -12.25 -15.83 -10.84
C ILE A 114 -12.95 -17.15 -10.57
N ILE A 115 -12.24 -18.27 -10.71
CA ILE A 115 -12.76 -19.62 -10.43
C ILE A 115 -12.97 -19.80 -8.92
N ALA A 116 -11.97 -19.41 -8.13
CA ALA A 116 -12.03 -19.49 -6.68
C ALA A 116 -11.01 -18.54 -6.02
N GLU A 117 -11.38 -18.00 -4.87
CA GLU A 117 -10.48 -17.25 -3.99
C GLU A 117 -10.44 -17.90 -2.60
N TYR A 118 -9.24 -18.30 -2.16
CA TYR A 118 -9.08 -18.89 -0.83
C TYR A 118 -7.76 -18.51 -0.16
N LYS A 119 -7.72 -18.66 1.16
CA LYS A 119 -6.51 -18.48 1.95
C LYS A 119 -5.70 -19.78 1.89
N GLY A 120 -4.50 -19.70 1.33
CA GLY A 120 -3.54 -20.79 1.30
C GLY A 120 -2.89 -21.04 2.65
N GLY A 121 -1.79 -21.80 2.61
CA GLY A 121 -1.00 -22.11 3.79
C GLY A 121 -0.29 -20.89 4.37
N TRP A 122 0.14 -21.01 5.63
CA TRP A 122 1.04 -20.02 6.21
C TRP A 122 2.39 -20.06 5.51
N LYS A 123 2.84 -18.91 5.01
CA LYS A 123 4.15 -18.75 4.39
C LYS A 123 5.04 -17.82 5.23
N PRO A 124 6.35 -18.09 5.28
CA PRO A 124 7.31 -17.15 5.84
C PRO A 124 7.30 -15.88 4.99
N GLY A 125 7.13 -14.74 5.65
CA GLY A 125 7.16 -13.43 5.03
C GLY A 125 8.59 -13.00 4.66
N LEU A 126 8.68 -11.87 3.97
CA LEU A 126 9.94 -11.37 3.41
C LEU A 126 11.06 -11.25 4.46
N MET A 127 10.74 -10.79 5.68
CA MET A 127 11.74 -10.62 6.74
C MET A 127 12.24 -11.93 7.33
N ALA A 128 11.52 -13.04 7.11
CA ALA A 128 11.92 -14.36 7.57
C ALA A 128 12.74 -15.15 6.53
N ARG A 129 12.87 -14.64 5.29
CA ARG A 129 13.54 -15.37 4.19
C ARG A 129 15.02 -15.05 3.98
N GLY A 130 15.56 -13.99 4.61
CA GLY A 130 17.00 -13.66 4.57
C GLY A 130 17.45 -13.02 3.26
#